data_AF-A0A2H6N8W9-F1
#
_entry.id   AF-A0A2H6N8W9-F1
#
_cell.length_a   1.000
_cell.length_b   1.000
_cell.length_c   1.000
_cell.angle_alpha   90.00
_cell.angle_beta   90.00
_cell.angle_gamma   90.00
#
_symmetry.space_group_name_H-M   'P 1'
#
loop_
_entity.id
_entity.type
_entity.pdbx_description
1 polymer ?
#
loop_
_entity_poly.entity_id
_entity_poly.type
_entity_poly.pdbx_seq_one_letter_code
_entity_poly.pdbx_strand_id
1 'polypeptide(L)'
;NPIRIHCYLDDILILSSTASQAEINTTLTFQTLRDHGFSINYAKSQLVPTNRLPHLGAIIDTLENKVFLSPERKDSIKALVIRVRKARKVPLCDLSKLLGKMISCISIVPWARFHSRSLQWFLLPHQRTGRSNSKTGVSVPASVRTSLLWWT
;
A
#
# COMPACT_ATOMS: atom_id res chain seq x y z
N ASN A 1 10.15 -1.68 30.89
CA ASN A 1 9.04 -1.51 29.92
C ASN A 1 9.12 -2.59 28.86
N PRO A 2 8.00 -3.26 28.50
CA PRO A 2 8.01 -4.25 27.42
C PRO A 2 8.30 -3.55 26.08
N ILE A 3 9.07 -4.21 25.21
CA ILE A 3 9.27 -3.74 23.83
C ILE A 3 7.99 -4.02 23.04
N ARG A 4 7.44 -2.99 22.39
CA ARG A 4 6.31 -3.15 21.47
C ARG A 4 6.85 -3.40 20.08
N ILE A 5 6.60 -4.59 19.55
CA ILE A 5 7.07 -5.00 18.22
C ILE A 5 5.87 -5.46 17.39
N HIS A 6 5.81 -5.04 16.14
CA HIS A 6 4.91 -5.56 15.13
C HIS A 6 5.73 -6.22 14.02
N CYS A 7 5.54 -7.54 13.85
CA CYS A 7 6.23 -8.33 12.83
C CYS A 7 5.27 -8.68 11.70
N TYR A 8 5.70 -8.47 10.46
CA TYR A 8 4.98 -8.91 9.26
C TYR A 8 5.97 -9.52 8.27
N LEU A 9 5.94 -10.84 8.12
CA LEU A 9 6.91 -11.58 7.29
C LEU A 9 8.36 -11.20 7.65
N ASP A 10 9.07 -10.54 6.75
CA ASP A 10 10.45 -10.07 6.89
C ASP A 10 10.57 -8.63 7.45
N ASP A 11 9.46 -7.91 7.63
CA ASP A 11 9.43 -6.56 8.18
C ASP A 11 9.17 -6.56 9.69
N ILE A 12 9.98 -5.81 10.44
CA ILE A 12 9.84 -5.61 11.89
C ILE A 12 9.71 -4.12 12.19
N LEU A 13 8.65 -3.75 12.91
CA LEU A 13 8.40 -2.39 13.38
C LEU A 13 8.50 -2.34 14.91
N ILE A 14 9.33 -1.44 15.43
CA ILE A 14 9.54 -1.25 16.87
C ILE A 14 8.89 0.07 17.28
N LEU A 15 8.02 0.03 18.30
CA LEU A 15 7.33 1.20 18.83
C LEU A 15 7.78 1.48 20.26
N SER A 16 8.07 2.75 20.55
CA SER A 16 8.48 3.19 21.89
C SER A 16 7.94 4.59 22.19
N SER A 17 7.73 4.89 23.47
CA SER A 17 7.14 6.16 23.92
C SER A 17 8.11 7.35 23.86
N THR A 18 9.42 7.10 23.83
CA THR A 18 10.46 8.13 23.76
C THR A 18 11.56 7.71 22.79
N ALA A 19 12.31 8.68 22.25
CA ALA A 19 13.43 8.42 21.35
C ALA A 19 14.53 7.59 22.03
N SER A 20 14.89 7.90 23.27
CA SER A 20 15.88 7.13 24.04
C SER A 20 15.43 5.67 24.24
N GLN A 21 14.16 5.43 24.57
CA GLN A 21 13.64 4.07 24.69
C GLN A 21 13.61 3.35 23.32
N ALA A 22 13.31 4.07 22.24
CA ALA A 22 13.35 3.52 20.89
C ALA A 22 14.76 3.07 20.49
N GLU A 23 15.78 3.85 20.84
CA GLU A 23 17.18 3.52 20.57
C GLU A 23 17.63 2.27 21.34
N ILE A 24 17.31 2.20 22.64
CA ILE A 24 17.58 1.01 23.47
C ILE A 24 16.86 -0.22 22.91
N ASN A 25 15.57 -0.08 22.60
CA ASN A 25 14.75 -1.18 22.08
C ASN A 25 15.23 -1.65 20.71
N THR A 26 15.64 -0.72 19.84
CA THR A 26 16.20 -1.03 18.52
C THR A 26 17.51 -1.78 18.66
N THR A 27 18.42 -1.32 19.52
CA THR A 27 19.71 -1.97 19.77
C THR A 27 19.53 -3.40 20.30
N LEU A 28 18.66 -3.58 21.30
CA LEU A 28 18.40 -4.90 21.88
C LEU A 28 17.74 -5.86 20.88
N THR A 29 16.74 -5.38 20.13
CA THR A 29 16.08 -6.20 19.09
C THR A 29 17.07 -6.59 18.00
N PHE A 30 17.91 -5.64 17.59
CA PHE A 30 18.94 -5.84 16.57
C PHE A 30 19.96 -6.91 16.99
N GLN A 31 20.49 -6.80 18.21
CA GLN A 31 21.42 -7.79 18.78
C GLN A 31 20.76 -9.17 18.85
N THR A 32 19.55 -9.24 19.41
CA THR A 32 18.80 -10.50 19.55
C THR A 32 18.61 -11.20 18.20
N LEU A 33 18.23 -10.45 17.16
CA LEU A 33 18.09 -11.01 15.81
C LEU A 33 19.40 -11.59 15.27
N ARG A 34 20.53 -10.89 15.47
CA ARG A 34 21.84 -11.38 15.04
C ARG A 34 22.27 -12.63 15.78
N ASP A 35 22.05 -12.67 17.10
CA ASP A 35 22.40 -13.81 17.94
C ASP A 35 21.64 -15.08 17.55
N HIS A 36 20.42 -14.92 17.00
CA HIS A 36 19.61 -16.02 16.46
C HIS A 36 19.88 -16.31 14.97
N GLY A 37 20.91 -15.71 14.38
CA GLY A 37 21.33 -16.00 13.01
C GLY A 37 20.53 -15.27 11.92
N PHE A 38 19.71 -14.26 12.26
CA PHE A 38 19.04 -13.45 11.24
C PHE A 38 20.01 -12.48 10.56
N SER A 39 19.88 -12.36 9.24
CA SER A 39 20.61 -11.37 8.44
C SER A 39 19.79 -10.10 8.30
N ILE A 40 20.31 -8.98 8.81
CA ILE A 40 19.60 -7.69 8.80
C ILE A 40 20.03 -6.86 7.59
N ASN A 41 19.06 -6.35 6.82
CA ASN A 41 19.32 -5.50 5.67
C ASN A 41 19.48 -4.02 6.09
N TYR A 42 20.70 -3.63 6.46
CA TYR A 42 21.02 -2.26 6.88
C TYR A 42 20.61 -1.18 5.87
N ALA A 43 20.69 -1.45 4.57
CA ALA A 43 20.34 -0.48 3.54
C ALA A 43 18.83 -0.19 3.48
N LYS A 44 18.00 -1.14 3.95
CA LYS A 44 16.54 -1.01 4.02
C LYS A 44 16.03 -0.69 5.43
N SER A 45 16.82 -0.93 6.47
CA SER A 45 16.44 -0.68 7.86
C SER A 45 16.56 0.79 8.25
N GLN A 46 15.57 1.28 9.00
CA GLN A 46 15.67 2.56 9.71
C GLN A 46 15.95 2.29 11.19
N LEU A 47 17.20 2.52 11.61
CA LEU A 47 17.69 2.21 12.97
C LEU A 47 17.68 3.42 13.90
N VAL A 48 17.50 4.63 13.35
CA VAL A 48 17.38 5.86 14.13
C VAL A 48 15.90 6.09 14.43
N PRO A 49 15.53 6.37 15.70
CA PRO A 49 14.15 6.69 16.05
C PRO A 49 13.61 7.85 15.21
N THR A 50 12.42 7.67 14.65
CA THR A 50 11.72 8.69 13.85
C THR A 50 10.24 8.66 14.19
N ASN A 51 9.59 9.81 14.08
CA ASN A 51 8.14 9.90 14.17
C ASN A 51 7.43 9.64 12.84
N ARG A 52 8.16 9.62 11.72
CA ARG A 52 7.62 9.42 10.38
C ARG A 52 8.41 8.34 9.65
N LEU A 53 7.77 7.19 9.41
CA LEU A 53 8.43 5.96 8.96
C LEU A 53 7.61 5.26 7.86
N PRO A 54 8.21 4.90 6.71
CA PRO A 54 7.59 3.98 5.76
C PRO A 54 7.53 2.54 6.33
N HIS A 55 6.34 1.92 6.28
CA HIS A 55 6.13 0.52 6.66
C HIS A 55 4.96 -0.08 5.85
N LEU A 56 5.15 -1.27 5.25
CA LEU A 56 4.14 -2.00 4.47
C LEU A 56 3.42 -1.16 3.38
N GLY A 57 4.17 -0.29 2.72
CA GLY A 57 3.64 0.60 1.68
C GLY A 57 2.73 1.71 2.22
N ALA A 58 2.86 2.05 3.49
CA ALA A 58 2.25 3.22 4.13
C ALA A 58 3.35 4.07 4.77
N ILE A 59 3.03 5.32 5.12
CA ILE A 59 3.83 6.15 6.01
C ILE A 59 3.07 6.26 7.32
N ILE A 60 3.67 5.80 8.40
CA ILE A 60 3.17 6.00 9.76
C ILE A 60 3.71 7.34 10.23
N ASP A 61 2.83 8.22 10.72
CA ASP A 61 3.19 9.49 11.34
C ASP A 61 2.63 9.54 12.77
N THR A 62 3.52 9.45 13.75
CA THR A 62 3.14 9.43 15.16
C THR A 62 2.90 10.83 15.74
N LEU A 63 3.34 11.90 15.07
CA LEU A 63 3.05 13.27 15.50
C LEU A 63 1.61 13.63 15.15
N GLU A 64 1.17 13.27 13.94
CA GLU A 64 -0.22 13.46 13.52
C GLU A 64 -1.16 12.33 13.97
N ASN A 65 -0.60 11.22 14.47
CA ASN A 65 -1.33 9.98 14.75
C ASN A 65 -2.14 9.49 13.53
N LYS A 66 -1.50 9.50 12.36
CA LYS A 66 -2.11 9.15 11.07
C LYS A 66 -1.25 8.17 10.30
N VAL A 67 -1.91 7.45 9.39
CA VAL A 67 -1.28 6.60 8.39
C VAL A 67 -1.59 7.18 7.02
N PHE A 68 -0.55 7.39 6.22
CA PHE A 68 -0.65 7.91 4.87
C PHE A 68 -0.26 6.85 3.85
N LEU A 69 -0.80 6.96 2.64
CA LEU A 69 -0.33 6.15 1.53
C LEU A 69 1.07 6.63 1.11
N SER A 70 1.98 5.71 0.82
CA SER A 70 3.32 6.11 0.36
C SER A 70 3.23 6.88 -0.98
N PRO A 71 4.14 7.85 -1.25
CA PRO A 71 4.15 8.62 -2.49
C PRO A 71 4.21 7.71 -3.72
N GLU A 72 5.02 6.65 -3.66
CA GLU A 72 5.21 5.71 -4.77
C GLU A 72 3.90 4.99 -5.11
N ARG A 73 3.12 4.59 -4.10
CA ARG A 73 1.81 3.95 -4.33
C ARG A 73 0.78 4.94 -4.84
N LYS A 74 0.77 6.16 -4.30
CA LYS A 74 -0.10 7.25 -4.76
C LYS A 74 0.14 7.53 -6.24
N ASP A 75 1.41 7.72 -6.62
CA ASP A 75 1.80 8.00 -8.00
C ASP A 75 1.52 6.82 -8.93
N SER A 76 1.77 5.60 -8.45
CA SER A 76 1.44 4.38 -9.21
C SER A 76 -0.05 4.24 -9.51
N ILE A 77 -0.93 4.57 -8.55
CA ILE A 77 -2.38 4.59 -8.76
C ILE A 77 -2.75 5.68 -9.75
N LYS A 78 -2.28 6.92 -9.52
CA LYS A 78 -2.57 8.07 -10.39
C LYS A 78 -2.16 7.82 -11.84
N ALA A 79 -0.95 7.31 -12.07
CA ALA A 79 -0.44 7.01 -13.38
C ALA A 79 -1.32 5.98 -14.12
N LEU A 80 -1.76 4.93 -13.40
CA LEU A 80 -2.61 3.90 -13.99
C LEU A 80 -4.02 4.43 -14.28
N VAL A 81 -4.59 5.24 -13.38
CA VAL A 81 -5.88 5.92 -13.60
C VAL A 81 -5.83 6.81 -14.84
N ILE A 82 -4.80 7.65 -14.97
CA ILE A 82 -4.63 8.54 -16.13
C ILE A 82 -4.56 7.72 -17.43
N ARG A 83 -3.81 6.60 -17.43
CA ARG A 83 -3.70 5.70 -18.58
C ARG A 83 -5.06 5.09 -18.96
N VAL A 84 -5.79 4.55 -17.97
CA VAL A 84 -7.12 3.95 -18.17
C VAL A 84 -8.12 4.97 -18.72
N ARG A 85 -8.07 6.22 -18.23
CA ARG A 85 -9.00 7.27 -18.66
C ARG A 85 -8.72 7.79 -20.07
N LYS A 86 -7.45 7.87 -20.49
CA LYS A 86 -7.05 8.34 -21.82
C LYS A 86 -7.24 7.30 -22.92
N ALA A 87 -7.15 6.01 -22.59
CA ALA A 87 -7.25 4.95 -23.58
C ALA A 87 -8.68 4.74 -24.08
N ARG A 88 -8.84 4.44 -25.38
CA ARG A 88 -10.14 4.06 -25.98
C ARG A 88 -10.55 2.65 -25.54
N LYS A 89 -9.61 1.71 -25.58
CA LYS A 89 -9.75 0.36 -25.06
C LYS A 89 -8.65 0.10 -24.04
N VAL A 90 -9.00 -0.56 -22.94
CA VAL A 90 -8.08 -0.86 -21.83
C VAL A 90 -8.00 -2.37 -21.65
N PRO A 91 -6.79 -2.95 -21.56
CA PRO A 91 -6.64 -4.36 -21.21
C PRO A 91 -7.32 -4.68 -19.87
N LEU A 92 -8.07 -5.79 -19.80
CA LEU A 92 -8.70 -6.24 -18.55
C LEU A 92 -7.69 -6.44 -17.41
N CYS A 93 -6.48 -6.88 -17.74
CA CYS A 93 -5.40 -7.01 -16.77
C CYS A 93 -4.98 -5.69 -16.13
N ASP A 94 -5.01 -4.57 -16.86
CA ASP A 94 -4.67 -3.25 -16.32
C ASP A 94 -5.78 -2.70 -15.42
N LEU A 95 -7.04 -2.96 -15.76
CA LEU A 95 -8.18 -2.66 -14.90
C LEU A 95 -8.15 -3.50 -13.61
N SER A 96 -7.82 -4.78 -13.71
CA SER A 96 -7.67 -5.67 -12.55
C SER A 96 -6.51 -5.24 -11.64
N LYS A 97 -5.37 -4.84 -12.22
CA LYS A 97 -4.25 -4.24 -11.47
C LYS A 97 -4.68 -2.95 -10.77
N LEU A 98 -5.43 -2.08 -11.46
CA LEU A 98 -5.94 -0.84 -10.89
C LEU A 98 -6.86 -1.12 -9.70
N LEU A 99 -7.83 -2.02 -9.86
CA LEU A 99 -8.71 -2.42 -8.77
C LEU A 99 -7.89 -2.99 -7.60
N GLY A 100 -6.94 -3.88 -7.85
CA GLY A 100 -6.07 -4.43 -6.80
C GLY A 100 -5.32 -3.35 -6.02
N LYS A 101 -4.79 -2.33 -6.72
CA LYS A 101 -4.15 -1.18 -6.06
C LYS A 101 -5.13 -0.37 -5.20
N MET A 102 -6.35 -0.12 -5.69
CA MET A 102 -7.38 0.60 -4.92
C MET A 102 -7.83 -0.18 -3.67
N ILE A 103 -8.01 -1.50 -3.79
CA ILE A 103 -8.37 -2.35 -2.64
C ILE A 103 -7.25 -2.36 -1.61
N SER A 104 -6.00 -2.44 -2.06
CA SER A 104 -4.82 -2.50 -1.18
C SER A 104 -4.61 -1.25 -0.30
N CYS A 105 -5.31 -0.15 -0.55
CA CYS A 105 -5.24 1.06 0.26
C CYS A 105 -6.54 1.41 1.00
N ILE A 106 -7.54 0.51 1.02
CA ILE A 106 -8.84 0.76 1.71
C ILE A 106 -8.67 1.07 3.21
N SER A 107 -7.69 0.45 3.87
CA SER A 107 -7.42 0.70 5.30
C SER A 107 -6.77 2.05 5.58
N ILE A 108 -6.24 2.72 4.55
CA ILE A 108 -5.45 3.95 4.68
C ILE A 108 -6.23 5.14 4.13
N VAL A 109 -6.89 4.97 2.99
CA VAL A 109 -7.52 6.06 2.24
C VAL A 109 -9.03 6.08 2.55
N PRO A 110 -9.55 7.14 3.20
CA PRO A 110 -10.97 7.28 3.46
C PRO A 110 -11.79 7.16 2.16
N TRP A 111 -12.94 6.49 2.22
CA TRP A 111 -13.86 6.30 1.09
C TRP A 111 -13.31 5.53 -0.12
N ALA A 112 -12.09 5.00 -0.07
CA ALA A 112 -11.51 4.19 -1.14
C ALA A 112 -12.40 3.01 -1.57
N ARG A 113 -13.07 2.36 -0.61
CA ARG A 113 -14.02 1.28 -0.90
C ARG A 113 -15.22 1.76 -1.72
N PHE A 114 -15.72 2.96 -1.44
CA PHE A 114 -16.83 3.54 -2.20
C PHE A 114 -16.38 3.88 -3.62
N HIS A 115 -15.24 4.56 -3.77
CA HIS A 115 -14.71 4.98 -5.07
C HIS A 115 -14.06 3.85 -5.89
N SER A 116 -14.02 2.61 -5.39
CA SER A 116 -13.62 1.41 -6.15
C SER A 116 -14.78 0.57 -6.65
N ARG A 117 -16.00 0.76 -6.12
CA ARG A 117 -17.17 -0.07 -6.43
C ARG A 117 -17.53 -0.07 -7.91
N SER A 118 -17.54 1.08 -8.57
CA SER A 118 -17.93 1.15 -9.99
C SER A 118 -17.02 0.31 -10.88
N LEU A 119 -15.70 0.34 -10.64
CA LEU A 119 -14.74 -0.49 -11.35
C LEU A 119 -14.88 -1.97 -10.95
N GLN A 120 -15.09 -2.26 -9.66
CA GLN A 120 -15.29 -3.62 -9.17
C GLN A 120 -16.50 -4.29 -9.82
N TRP A 121 -17.65 -3.61 -9.87
CA TRP A 121 -18.86 -4.11 -10.52
C TRP A 121 -18.66 -4.34 -12.02
N PHE A 122 -17.95 -3.43 -12.69
CA PHE A 122 -17.60 -3.60 -14.10
C PHE A 122 -16.73 -4.84 -14.35
N LEU A 123 -15.78 -5.14 -13.45
CA LEU A 123 -14.88 -6.29 -13.59
C LEU A 123 -15.49 -7.63 -13.17
N LEU A 124 -16.55 -7.61 -12.34
CA LEU A 124 -17.12 -8.82 -11.73
C LEU A 124 -17.49 -9.93 -12.74
N PRO A 125 -18.14 -9.66 -13.89
CA PRO A 125 -18.43 -10.71 -14.88
C PRO A 125 -17.16 -11.32 -15.51
N HIS A 126 -16.13 -10.50 -15.71
CA HIS A 126 -14.84 -10.95 -16.26
C HIS A 126 -14.04 -11.79 -15.25
N GLN A 127 -14.16 -11.46 -13.96
CA GLN A 127 -13.54 -12.22 -12.87
C GLN A 127 -14.17 -13.59 -12.72
N ARG A 128 -15.51 -13.68 -12.76
CA ARG A 128 -16.26 -14.95 -12.68
C ARG A 128 -15.95 -15.91 -13.83
N THR A 129 -15.51 -15.38 -14.97
CA THR A 129 -15.11 -16.18 -16.15
C THR A 129 -13.60 -16.44 -16.21
N GLY A 130 -12.83 -16.09 -15.18
CA GLY A 130 -11.38 -16.31 -15.12
C GLY A 130 -10.55 -15.40 -16.05
N ARG A 131 -11.15 -14.32 -16.58
CA ARG A 131 -10.53 -13.45 -17.59
C ARG A 131 -9.83 -12.21 -17.01
N SER A 132 -9.66 -12.12 -15.69
CA SER A 132 -9.06 -10.96 -15.01
C SER A 132 -7.68 -10.57 -15.54
N ASN A 133 -6.87 -11.55 -15.91
CA ASN A 133 -5.52 -11.34 -16.44
C ASN A 133 -5.48 -11.24 -17.98
N SER A 134 -6.64 -11.14 -18.63
CA SER A 134 -6.70 -11.03 -20.09
C SER A 134 -6.11 -9.71 -20.59
N LYS A 135 -5.35 -9.79 -21.68
CA LYS A 135 -4.86 -8.63 -22.42
C LYS A 135 -5.90 -8.05 -23.39
N THR A 136 -7.09 -8.65 -23.50
CA THR A 136 -8.17 -8.16 -24.35
C THR A 136 -8.59 -6.76 -23.92
N GLY A 137 -8.57 -5.82 -24.87
CA GLY A 137 -8.97 -4.44 -24.66
C GLY A 137 -10.49 -4.30 -24.61
N VAL A 138 -11.01 -3.77 -23.50
CA VAL A 138 -12.44 -3.48 -23.31
C VAL A 138 -12.70 -1.97 -23.29
N SER A 139 -13.90 -1.56 -23.72
CA SER A 139 -14.34 -0.18 -23.59
C SER A 139 -14.84 0.05 -22.17
N VAL A 140 -14.23 0.99 -21.46
CA VAL A 140 -14.63 1.36 -20.09
C VAL A 140 -15.80 2.36 -20.16
N PRO A 141 -16.97 2.06 -19.55
CA PRO A 141 -18.11 2.96 -19.52
C PRO A 141 -17.78 4.34 -18.94
N ALA A 142 -18.50 5.38 -19.39
CA ALA A 142 -18.31 6.74 -18.91
C ALA A 142 -18.49 6.86 -17.39
N SER A 143 -19.49 6.17 -16.80
CA SER A 143 -19.72 6.14 -15.35
C SER A 143 -18.51 5.65 -14.56
N VAL A 144 -17.84 4.59 -15.05
CA VAL A 144 -16.62 4.05 -14.44
C VAL A 144 -15.48 5.07 -14.59
N ARG A 145 -15.29 5.66 -15.77
CA ARG A 145 -14.26 6.71 -15.99
C ARG A 145 -14.44 7.92 -15.09
N THR A 146 -15.68 8.35 -14.88
CA THR A 146 -16.01 9.47 -13.98
C THR A 146 -15.71 9.09 -12.54
N SER A 147 -16.04 7.87 -12.09
CA SER A 147 -15.70 7.43 -10.73
C SER A 147 -14.19 7.42 -10.46
N LEU A 148 -13.38 7.19 -11.48
CA LEU A 148 -11.91 7.19 -11.38
C LEU A 148 -11.31 8.59 -11.22
N LEU A 149 -12.04 9.69 -11.47
CA LEU A 149 -11.54 11.06 -11.26
C LEU A 149 -11.15 11.34 -9.81
N TRP A 150 -11.81 10.70 -8.85
CA TRP A 150 -11.47 10.88 -7.44
C TRP A 150 -10.05 10.38 -7.10
N TRP A 151 -9.49 9.50 -7.93
CA TRP A 151 -8.17 8.89 -7.73
C TRP A 151 -7.03 9.61 -8.46
N THR A 152 -7.30 10.76 -9.11
CA THR A 152 -6.27 11.62 -9.73
C THR A 152 -5.84 12.74 -8.81
#